data_AF-A0A4U1FAV4-F1
#
_entry.id   AF-A0A4U1FAV4-F1
#
_cell.length_a   1.000
_cell.length_b   1.000
_cell.length_c   1.000
_cell.angle_alpha   90.00
_cell.angle_beta   90.00
_cell.angle_gamma   90.00
#
_symmetry.space_group_name_H-M   'P 1'
#
loop_
_entity.id
_entity.type
_entity.pdbx_description
1 polymer ?
#
loop_
_entity_poly.entity_id
_entity_poly.type
_entity_poly.pdbx_seq_one_letter_code
_entity_poly.pdbx_strand_id
1 'polypeptide(L)'
;MEQHICVYNINLKRTCEKLLLAARAIVAIENPADVSVISSRNTGQRAVLKFAAVTGATPIAGCFSPGIFTNQIQEAFREPRLPVVTDPRADH
;
A
#
# COMPACT_ATOMS: atom_id res chain seq x y z
N MET A 1 34.98 -0.16 20.56
CA MET A 1 33.90 0.83 20.28
C MET A 1 32.70 0.02 19.79
N GLU A 2 32.02 -0.67 20.70
CA GLU A 2 30.86 -1.49 20.37
C GLU A 2 29.67 -0.57 20.11
N GLN A 3 29.18 -0.56 18.87
CA GLN A 3 27.91 0.05 18.55
C GLN A 3 26.81 -0.89 19.06
N HIS A 4 26.15 -0.53 20.17
CA HIS A 4 24.89 -1.14 20.53
C HIS A 4 23.84 -0.73 19.48
N ILE A 5 23.59 -1.60 18.51
CA ILE A 5 22.57 -1.39 17.48
C ILE A 5 21.21 -1.66 18.15
N CYS A 6 20.39 -0.62 18.32
CA CYS A 6 19.03 -0.76 18.81
C CYS A 6 18.15 -1.32 17.69
N VAL A 7 18.03 -2.65 17.64
CA VAL A 7 17.19 -3.37 16.67
C VAL A 7 15.94 -3.88 17.38
N TYR A 8 14.78 -3.64 16.77
CA TYR A 8 13.50 -4.19 17.23
C TYR A 8 13.18 -5.46 16.45
N ASN A 9 13.01 -6.59 17.16
CA ASN A 9 12.63 -7.86 16.55
C ASN A 9 11.09 -8.01 16.54
N ILE A 10 10.54 -8.37 15.37
CA ILE A 10 9.10 -8.58 15.18
C ILE A 10 8.81 -10.09 15.14
N ASN A 11 7.73 -10.51 15.79
CA ASN A 11 7.30 -11.92 15.76
C ASN A 11 6.70 -12.29 14.40
N LEU A 12 7.41 -13.13 13.65
CA LEU A 12 7.00 -13.55 12.30
C LEU A 12 5.69 -14.35 12.27
N LYS A 13 5.39 -15.15 13.30
CA LYS A 13 4.13 -15.92 13.34
C LYS A 13 2.93 -14.98 13.37
N ARG A 14 2.98 -13.95 14.22
CA ARG A 14 1.92 -12.93 14.30
C ARG A 14 1.82 -12.11 13.01
N THR A 15 2.94 -11.84 12.34
CA THR A 15 2.95 -11.17 11.04
C THR A 15 2.24 -12.00 9.96
N CYS A 16 2.51 -13.31 9.89
CA CYS A 16 1.84 -14.19 8.94
C CYS A 16 0.32 -14.26 9.15
N GLU A 17 -0.14 -14.29 10.41
CA GLU A 17 -1.57 -14.25 10.74
C GLU A 17 -2.24 -12.95 10.25
N LYS A 18 -1.54 -11.81 10.37
CA LYS A 18 -2.02 -10.51 9.87
C LYS A 18 -2.00 -10.44 8.34
N LEU A 19 -0.98 -11.01 7.68
CA LEU A 19 -0.93 -11.10 6.22
C LEU A 19 -2.10 -11.92 5.67
N LEU A 20 -2.43 -13.05 6.29
CA LEU A 20 -3.58 -13.87 5.89
C LEU A 20 -4.90 -13.10 6.03
N LEU A 21 -5.06 -12.34 7.12
CA LEU A 21 -6.23 -11.49 7.33
C LEU A 21 -6.34 -10.38 6.27
N ALA A 22 -5.23 -9.71 5.96
CA ALA A 22 -5.19 -8.67 4.94
C ALA A 22 -5.51 -9.23 3.54
N ALA A 23 -4.99 -10.40 3.18
CA ALA A 23 -5.29 -11.07 1.92
C ALA A 23 -6.80 -11.36 1.78
N ARG A 24 -7.46 -11.82 2.86
CA ARG A 24 -8.91 -12.05 2.87
C ARG A 24 -9.69 -10.75 2.67
N ALA A 25 -9.27 -9.65 3.29
CA ALA A 25 -9.91 -8.35 3.13
C ALA A 25 -9.79 -7.82 1.69
N ILE A 26 -8.62 -8.01 1.06
CA ILE A 26 -8.38 -7.60 -0.33
C ILE A 26 -9.25 -8.43 -1.29
N VAL A 27 -9.29 -9.75 -1.12
CA VAL A 27 -10.07 -10.66 -1.99
C VAL A 27 -11.58 -10.46 -1.84
N ALA A 28 -12.05 -9.94 -0.70
CA ALA A 28 -13.47 -9.65 -0.49
C ALA A 28 -14.00 -8.47 -1.34
N ILE A 29 -13.13 -7.67 -1.95
CA ILE A 29 -13.53 -6.60 -2.87
C ILE A 29 -13.82 -7.21 -4.25
N GLU A 30 -15.05 -7.03 -4.74
CA GLU A 30 -15.51 -7.59 -6.02
C GLU A 30 -14.72 -7.06 -7.22
N ASN A 31 -14.53 -5.74 -7.29
CA ASN A 31 -13.75 -5.09 -8.34
C ASN A 31 -12.32 -4.80 -7.85
N PRO A 32 -11.27 -5.48 -8.34
CA PRO A 32 -9.92 -5.27 -7.87
C PRO A 32 -9.41 -3.84 -8.13
N ALA A 33 -9.94 -3.14 -9.14
CA ALA A 33 -9.54 -1.77 -9.44
C ALA A 33 -9.92 -0.76 -8.32
N ASP A 34 -10.88 -1.11 -7.46
CA ASP A 34 -11.28 -0.31 -6.30
C ASP A 34 -10.27 -0.44 -5.14
N VAL A 35 -9.28 -1.33 -5.25
CA VAL A 35 -8.15 -1.42 -4.33
C VAL A 35 -7.03 -0.53 -4.87
N SER A 36 -6.61 0.46 -4.09
CA SER A 36 -5.46 1.31 -4.43
C SER A 36 -4.24 0.89 -3.63
N VAL A 37 -3.09 0.73 -4.30
CA VAL A 37 -1.83 0.39 -3.63
C VAL A 37 -0.83 1.52 -3.80
N ILE A 38 -0.25 2.00 -2.71
CA ILE A 38 0.42 3.31 -2.65
C ILE A 38 1.85 3.15 -2.12
N SER A 39 2.80 3.80 -2.80
CA SER A 39 4.14 3.99 -2.27
C SER A 39 4.81 5.25 -2.81
N SER A 40 5.17 6.17 -1.92
CA SER A 40 6.02 7.32 -2.24
C SER A 40 7.50 6.94 -2.35
N ARG A 41 7.95 5.92 -1.60
CA ARG A 41 9.35 5.50 -1.55
C ARG A 41 9.78 4.80 -2.83
N ASN A 42 10.94 5.18 -3.34
CA ASN A 42 11.57 4.55 -4.52
C ASN A 42 11.73 3.02 -4.39
N THR A 43 11.99 2.51 -3.19
CA THR A 43 12.10 1.07 -2.91
C THR A 43 10.78 0.31 -3.06
N GLY A 44 9.65 0.98 -2.83
CA GLY A 44 8.30 0.39 -2.88
C GLY A 44 7.62 0.54 -4.24
N GLN A 45 7.98 1.53 -5.06
CA GLN A 45 7.33 1.81 -6.35
C GLN A 45 7.25 0.59 -7.28
N ARG A 46 8.36 -0.15 -7.44
CA ARG A 46 8.37 -1.36 -8.28
C ARG A 46 7.48 -2.46 -7.73
N ALA A 47 7.42 -2.61 -6.41
CA ALA A 47 6.58 -3.61 -5.75
C ALA A 47 5.10 -3.30 -5.97
N VAL A 48 4.70 -2.04 -5.84
CA VAL A 48 3.32 -1.57 -6.09
C VAL A 48 2.91 -1.84 -7.54
N LEU A 49 3.75 -1.46 -8.52
CA LEU A 49 3.46 -1.69 -9.94
C LEU A 49 3.32 -3.19 -10.27
N LYS A 50 4.19 -4.04 -9.70
CA LYS A 50 4.12 -5.49 -9.92
C LYS A 50 2.93 -6.13 -9.21
N PHE A 51 2.58 -5.66 -8.02
CA PHE A 51 1.40 -6.11 -7.30
C PHE A 51 0.14 -5.80 -8.11
N ALA A 52 -0.02 -4.56 -8.53
CA ALA A 52 -1.13 -4.12 -9.37
C ALA A 52 -1.25 -4.92 -10.67
N ALA A 53 -0.12 -5.23 -11.33
CA ALA A 53 -0.13 -6.03 -12.55
C ALA A 53 -0.63 -7.47 -12.35
N VAL A 54 -0.46 -8.04 -11.15
CA VAL A 54 -0.90 -9.42 -10.83
C VAL A 54 -2.33 -9.44 -10.29
N THR A 55 -2.72 -8.46 -9.48
CA THR A 55 -4.03 -8.44 -8.80
C THR A 55 -5.10 -7.66 -9.54
N GLY A 56 -4.73 -6.78 -10.48
CA GLY A 56 -5.65 -5.82 -11.11
C GLY A 56 -5.94 -4.59 -10.25
N ALA A 57 -5.23 -4.42 -9.14
CA ALA A 57 -5.35 -3.23 -8.28
C ALA A 57 -4.81 -1.97 -8.97
N THR A 58 -5.25 -0.79 -8.53
CA THR A 58 -4.79 0.49 -9.05
C THR A 58 -3.49 0.91 -8.34
N PRO A 59 -2.35 1.04 -9.05
CA PRO A 59 -1.10 1.46 -8.44
C PRO A 59 -0.98 2.99 -8.38
N ILE A 60 -0.51 3.51 -7.24
CA ILE A 60 -0.04 4.89 -7.08
C ILE A 60 1.44 4.83 -6.67
N ALA A 61 2.31 4.93 -7.68
CA ALA A 61 3.75 4.89 -7.49
C ALA A 61 4.33 6.31 -7.56
N GLY A 62 5.07 6.72 -6.52
CA GLY A 62 5.69 8.03 -6.43
C GLY A 62 4.81 9.04 -5.70
N CYS A 63 4.83 10.30 -6.16
CA CYS A 63 4.17 11.39 -5.46
C CYS A 63 2.65 11.15 -5.41
N PHE A 64 2.11 11.00 -4.20
CA PHE A 64 0.67 11.01 -3.97
C PHE A 64 0.17 12.45 -4.10
N SER A 65 -0.50 12.78 -5.20
CA SER A 65 -1.02 14.13 -5.38
C SER A 65 -2.14 14.41 -4.36
N PRO A 66 -2.05 15.49 -3.57
CA PRO A 66 -3.11 15.87 -2.65
C PRO A 66 -4.42 16.04 -3.41
N GLY A 67 -5.51 15.49 -2.86
CA GLY A 67 -6.82 15.56 -3.50
C GLY A 67 -7.16 14.39 -4.42
N ILE A 68 -6.26 13.43 -4.67
CA ILE A 68 -6.59 12.23 -5.47
C ILE A 68 -7.83 11.51 -4.95
N PHE A 69 -8.04 11.45 -3.63
CA PHE A 69 -9.21 10.79 -3.03
C PHE A 69 -10.39 11.70 -2.71
N THR A 70 -10.24 13.02 -2.83
CA THR A 70 -11.25 13.98 -2.34
C THR A 70 -11.72 14.96 -3.40
N ASN A 71 -10.90 15.26 -4.40
CA ASN A 71 -11.20 16.22 -5.44
C ASN A 71 -11.73 15.53 -6.70
N GLN A 72 -13.06 15.43 -6.81
CA GLN A 72 -13.75 14.80 -7.96
C GLN A 72 -13.49 15.49 -9.30
N ILE A 73 -13.02 16.75 -9.31
CA ILE A 73 -12.75 17.51 -10.54
C ILE A 73 -11.40 17.08 -11.17
N GLN A 74 -10.50 16.49 -10.38
CA GLN A 74 -9.17 16.12 -10.85
C GLN A 74 -9.23 14.90 -11.78
N GLU A 75 -8.48 14.91 -12.89
CA GLU A 75 -8.45 13.77 -13.83
C GLU A 75 -7.95 12.48 -13.18
N ALA A 76 -7.04 12.60 -12.22
CA ALA A 76 -6.51 11.48 -11.45
C ALA A 76 -7.35 11.13 -10.21
N PHE A 77 -8.59 11.63 -10.11
CA PHE A 77 -9.49 11.29 -9.00
C PHE A 77 -9.72 9.78 -8.93
N ARG A 78 -9.63 9.23 -7.73
CA ARG A 78 -9.88 7.83 -7.42
C ARG A 78 -10.70 7.75 -6.14
N GLU A 79 -11.67 6.85 -6.11
CA GLU A 79 -12.45 6.56 -4.91
C GLU A 79 -12.23 5.10 -4.50
N PRO A 80 -11.07 4.76 -3.90
CA PRO A 80 -10.78 3.39 -3.53
C PRO A 80 -11.63 2.95 -2.33
N ARG A 81 -12.15 1.73 -2.40
CA ARG A 81 -12.80 1.07 -1.27
C ARG A 81 -11.79 0.57 -0.24
N LEU A 82 -10.57 0.27 -0.68
CA LEU A 82 -9.48 -0.19 0.17
C LEU A 82 -8.13 0.37 -0.28
N PRO A 83 -7.54 1.33 0.46
CA PRO A 83 -6.16 1.74 0.25
C PRO A 83 -5.18 0.82 1.00
N VAL A 84 -4.13 0.38 0.30
CA VAL A 84 -3.00 -0.38 0.85
C VAL A 84 -1.74 0.47 0.73
N VAL A 85 -1.11 0.75 1.86
CA VAL A 85 0.00 1.71 1.94
C VAL A 85 1.28 1.00 2.36
N THR A 86 2.41 1.35 1.73
CA THR A 86 3.71 0.75 2.06
C THR A 86 4.34 1.32 3.34
N ASP A 87 4.27 2.63 3.54
CA ASP A 87 4.78 3.28 4.75
C ASP A 87 3.83 4.43 5.14
N PRO A 88 3.00 4.26 6.18
CA PRO A 88 2.04 5.28 6.58
C PRO A 88 2.70 6.59 7.06
N ARG A 89 4.01 6.58 7.38
CA ARG A 89 4.74 7.81 7.73
C ARG A 89 5.23 8.58 6.51
N ALA A 90 5.48 7.91 5.40
CA ALA A 90 5.90 8.56 4.17
C ALA A 90 4.70 8.92 3.27
N ASP A 91 3.61 8.18 3.40
CA ASP A 91 2.43 8.22 2.53
C ASP A 91 1.21 8.92 3.20
N HIS A 92 1.45 9.90 4.10
CA HIS A 92 0.39 10.59 4.85
C HIS A 92 -0.20 11.83 4.17
#